data_AF-A0A4U8SW03-F1
#
_entry.id   AF-A0A4U8SW03-F1
#
_cell.length_a   1.000
_cell.length_b   1.000
_cell.length_c   1.000
_cell.angle_alpha   90.00
_cell.angle_beta   90.00
_cell.angle_gamma   90.00
#
_symmetry.space_group_name_H-M   'P 1'
#
loop_
_entity.id
_entity.type
_entity.pdbx_description
1 polymer ?
#
loop_
_entity_poly.entity_id
_entity_poly.type
_entity_poly.pdbx_seq_one_letter_code
_entity_poly.pdbx_strand_id
1 'polypeptide(L)'
;VKQGQEVKAGELIGYSGISGNANNTKAPHLHLEIKDDAKATGMNNRINPAFYLQAKVIESDFTKEEKQEQERCSKDMKKCLFDKKE
;
A
#
# COMPACT_ATOMS: atom_id res chain seq x y z
N VAL A 1 -9.63 -4.62 -10.52
CA VAL A 1 -9.33 -4.36 -11.96
C VAL A 1 -8.89 -5.63 -12.67
N LYS A 2 -8.89 -5.65 -14.00
CA LYS A 2 -8.40 -6.78 -14.85
C LYS A 2 -7.31 -6.32 -15.82
N GLN A 3 -6.50 -7.26 -16.33
CA GLN A 3 -5.47 -6.94 -17.33
C GLN A 3 -6.10 -6.30 -18.58
N GLY A 4 -5.51 -5.21 -19.07
CA GLY A 4 -6.00 -4.45 -20.24
C GLY A 4 -7.11 -3.45 -19.92
N GLN A 5 -7.58 -3.37 -18.67
CA GLN A 5 -8.54 -2.36 -18.25
C GLN A 5 -7.85 -1.00 -18.05
N GLU A 6 -8.39 0.05 -18.69
CA GLU A 6 -8.02 1.44 -18.38
C GLU A 6 -8.60 1.85 -17.03
N VAL A 7 -7.84 2.62 -16.26
CA VAL A 7 -8.23 3.12 -14.93
C VAL A 7 -8.02 4.62 -14.84
N LYS A 8 -8.77 5.30 -13.96
CA LYS A 8 -8.62 6.73 -13.70
C LYS A 8 -7.97 6.97 -12.33
N ALA A 9 -7.34 8.14 -12.17
CA ALA A 9 -6.86 8.58 -10.86
C ALA A 9 -8.02 8.61 -9.85
N GLY A 10 -7.81 8.03 -8.67
CA GLY A 10 -8.83 7.89 -7.61
C GLY A 10 -9.70 6.62 -7.72
N GLU A 11 -9.56 5.82 -8.78
CA GLU A 11 -10.29 4.57 -8.92
C GLU A 11 -9.76 3.49 -7.97
N LEU A 12 -10.67 2.74 -7.33
CA LEU A 12 -10.32 1.62 -6.46
C LEU A 12 -9.79 0.44 -7.30
N ILE A 13 -8.47 0.24 -7.26
CA ILE A 13 -7.81 -0.83 -8.05
C ILE A 13 -7.53 -2.11 -7.26
N GLY A 14 -7.60 -2.05 -5.93
CA GLY A 14 -7.37 -3.20 -5.05
C GLY A 14 -7.34 -2.78 -3.58
N TYR A 15 -7.11 -3.77 -2.72
CA TYR A 15 -6.99 -3.59 -1.27
C TYR A 15 -5.58 -4.00 -0.82
N SER A 16 -5.01 -3.26 0.13
CA SER A 16 -3.74 -3.62 0.76
C SER A 16 -3.84 -4.98 1.46
N GLY A 17 -2.70 -5.67 1.60
CA GLY A 17 -2.67 -6.99 2.22
C GLY A 17 -1.27 -7.43 2.61
N ILE A 18 -1.15 -8.72 2.94
CA ILE A 18 0.10 -9.38 3.36
C ILE A 18 0.39 -10.64 2.54
N SER A 19 -0.16 -10.75 1.34
CA SER A 19 -0.05 -11.95 0.48
C SER A 19 1.35 -12.20 -0.09
N GLY A 20 2.36 -11.43 0.33
CA GLY A 20 3.75 -11.60 -0.06
C GLY A 20 4.39 -12.83 0.61
N ASN A 21 5.59 -13.18 0.16
CA ASN A 21 6.36 -14.33 0.66
C ASN A 21 7.26 -13.98 1.87
N ALA A 22 7.16 -12.76 2.41
CA ALA A 22 7.91 -12.37 3.59
C ALA A 22 7.28 -13.00 4.83
N ASN A 23 7.76 -14.19 5.19
CA ASN A 23 7.28 -14.91 6.36
C ASN A 23 7.63 -14.17 7.66
N ASN A 24 6.72 -14.19 8.65
CA ASN A 24 6.86 -13.59 9.98
C ASN A 24 6.85 -12.04 10.09
N THR A 25 6.55 -11.30 9.03
CA THR A 25 6.22 -9.87 9.15
C THR A 25 4.70 -9.67 9.18
N LYS A 26 4.19 -9.04 10.24
CA LYS A 26 2.78 -8.65 10.40
C LYS A 26 2.55 -7.18 10.01
N ALA A 27 3.37 -6.64 9.10
CA ALA A 27 3.25 -5.26 8.64
C ALA A 27 2.48 -5.22 7.32
N PRO A 28 1.15 -4.96 7.32
CA PRO A 28 0.45 -4.63 6.08
C PRO A 28 1.05 -3.35 5.52
N HIS A 29 1.50 -3.41 4.28
CA HIS A 29 2.02 -2.25 3.57
C HIS A 29 1.68 -2.36 2.10
N LEU A 30 1.64 -1.21 1.44
CA LEU A 30 1.53 -1.15 -0.01
C LEU A 30 2.94 -1.08 -0.60
N HIS A 31 3.29 -2.05 -1.46
CA HIS A 31 4.48 -1.95 -2.29
C HIS A 31 4.14 -1.13 -3.54
N LEU A 32 4.76 0.03 -3.70
CA LEU A 32 4.59 0.90 -4.85
C LEU A 32 5.91 1.03 -5.62
N GLU A 33 5.88 0.75 -6.92
CA GLU A 33 7.02 0.97 -7.83
C GLU A 33 6.63 1.92 -8.95
N ILE A 34 7.54 2.81 -9.35
CA ILE A 34 7.41 3.68 -10.52
C ILE A 34 8.54 3.34 -11.49
N LYS A 35 8.19 3.14 -12.77
CA LYS A 35 9.12 2.77 -13.86
C LYS A 35 8.81 3.61 -15.10
N ASP A 36 9.83 3.95 -15.88
CA ASP A 36 9.63 4.64 -17.18
C ASP A 36 9.26 3.65 -18.31
N ASP A 37 9.77 2.43 -18.23
CA ASP A 37 9.55 1.34 -19.17
C ASP A 37 9.11 0.09 -18.41
N ALA A 38 7.90 -0.38 -18.73
CA ALA A 38 7.32 -1.58 -18.14
C ALA A 38 8.06 -2.88 -18.53
N LYS A 39 8.91 -2.86 -19.57
CA LYS A 39 9.67 -4.02 -20.05
C LYS A 39 11.03 -4.19 -19.40
N ALA A 40 11.51 -3.19 -18.65
CA ALA A 40 12.81 -3.26 -17.99
C ALA A 40 12.83 -4.35 -16.91
N THR A 41 13.86 -5.21 -16.94
CA THR A 41 14.04 -6.29 -15.97
C THR A 41 14.89 -5.83 -14.78
N GLY A 42 14.63 -6.42 -13.61
CA GLY A 42 15.43 -6.16 -12.40
C GLY A 42 15.26 -4.74 -11.85
N MET A 43 16.39 -4.11 -11.50
CA MET A 43 16.45 -2.76 -10.91
C MET A 43 16.55 -1.63 -11.94
N ASN A 44 16.67 -1.97 -13.23
CA ASN A 44 16.79 -0.98 -14.29
C ASN A 44 15.51 -0.15 -14.42
N ASN A 45 15.66 1.14 -14.73
CA ASN A 45 14.57 2.08 -14.99
C ASN A 45 13.55 2.28 -13.85
N ARG A 46 13.91 1.91 -12.61
CA ARG A 46 13.11 2.24 -11.42
C ARG A 46 13.37 3.68 -11.03
N ILE A 47 12.31 4.45 -10.83
CA ILE A 47 12.38 5.83 -10.36
C ILE A 47 12.00 5.85 -8.87
N ASN A 48 12.71 6.65 -8.09
CA ASN A 48 12.38 6.84 -6.67
C ASN A 48 10.95 7.42 -6.53
N PRO A 49 9.99 6.70 -5.91
CA PRO A 49 8.62 7.18 -5.77
C PRO A 49 8.48 8.45 -4.92
N ALA A 50 9.47 8.77 -4.08
CA ALA A 50 9.47 9.98 -3.26
C ALA A 50 9.49 11.28 -4.09
N PHE A 51 9.83 11.23 -5.38
CA PHE A 51 9.68 12.39 -6.27
C PHE A 51 8.23 12.68 -6.67
N TYR A 52 7.33 11.69 -6.53
CA TYR A 52 5.92 11.79 -6.93
C TYR A 52 4.96 11.74 -5.74
N LEU A 53 5.42 11.18 -4.62
CA LEU A 53 4.66 11.12 -3.38
C LEU A 53 5.07 12.26 -2.45
N GLN A 54 4.10 13.04 -2.01
CA GLN A 54 4.25 13.87 -0.83
C GLN A 54 4.09 13.00 0.42
N ALA A 55 5.06 12.11 0.66
CA ALA A 55 5.05 11.18 1.80
C ALA A 55 5.45 11.84 3.13
N LYS A 56 4.99 13.08 3.37
CA LYS A 56 5.19 13.77 4.65
C LYS A 56 3.94 13.65 5.49
N VAL A 57 3.73 12.45 6.03
CA VAL A 57 3.01 12.30 7.30
C VAL A 57 4.08 11.77 8.25
N ILE A 58 4.63 12.65 9.06
CA ILE A 58 5.57 12.27 10.12
C ILE A 58 4.75 11.58 11.21
N GLU A 59 5.34 10.68 12.00
CA GLU A 59 4.61 9.99 13.07
C GLU A 59 3.87 10.94 14.04
N SER A 60 4.34 12.18 14.14
CA SER A 60 3.72 13.28 14.89
C SER A 60 2.38 13.74 14.34
N ASP A 61 2.13 13.49 13.05
CA ASP A 61 0.98 14.00 12.32
C ASP A 61 -0.21 13.05 12.41
N PHE A 62 0.00 11.80 12.84
CA PHE A 62 -1.09 10.86 13.10
C PHE A 62 -1.85 11.21 14.38
N THR A 63 -3.17 11.22 14.29
CA THR A 63 -4.03 11.36 15.47
C THR A 63 -3.93 10.12 16.36
N LYS A 64 -4.36 10.24 17.62
CA LYS A 64 -4.40 9.10 18.54
C LYS A 64 -5.29 7.97 18.01
N GLU A 65 -6.39 8.34 17.35
CA GLU A 65 -7.35 7.42 16.77
C GLU A 65 -6.73 6.66 15.59
N GLU A 66 -5.96 7.34 14.73
CA GLU A 66 -5.25 6.70 13.63
C GLU A 66 -4.18 5.72 14.13
N LYS A 67 -3.42 6.09 15.16
CA LYS A 67 -2.44 5.19 15.80
C LYS A 67 -3.12 3.97 16.43
N GLN A 68 -4.24 4.17 17.14
CA GLN A 68 -5.01 3.08 17.73
C GLN A 68 -5.61 2.15 16.67
N GLU A 69 -6.08 2.69 15.56
CA GLU A 69 -6.56 1.89 14.43
C GLU A 69 -5.44 1.06 13.82
N GLN A 70 -4.24 1.64 13.61
CA GLN A 70 -3.07 0.89 13.15
C GLN A 70 -2.69 -0.24 14.12
N GLU A 71 -2.67 0.03 15.43
CA GLU A 71 -2.43 -0.99 16.45
C GLU A 71 -3.51 -2.09 16.45
N ARG A 72 -4.79 -1.72 16.37
CA ARG A 72 -5.91 -2.67 16.26
C ARG A 72 -5.73 -3.58 15.03
N CYS A 73 -5.44 -2.98 13.88
CA CYS A 73 -5.23 -3.68 12.63
C CYS A 73 -4.00 -4.61 12.66
N SER A 74 -2.95 -4.25 13.41
CA SER A 74 -1.79 -5.12 13.63
C SER A 74 -2.11 -6.39 14.42
N LYS A 75 -3.13 -6.34 15.30
CA LYS A 75 -3.52 -7.45 16.18
C LYS A 75 -4.49 -8.42 15.49
N ASP A 76 -5.45 -7.90 14.74
CA ASP A 76 -6.43 -8.71 13.98
C ASP A 76 -6.67 -8.13 12.58
N MET A 77 -5.78 -8.53 11.68
CA MET A 77 -5.69 -7.97 10.34
C MET A 77 -6.78 -8.45 9.38
N LYS A 78 -7.26 -9.69 9.55
CA LYS A 78 -8.35 -10.22 8.71
C LYS A 78 -9.62 -9.38 8.93
N LYS A 79 -9.94 -9.11 10.19
CA LYS A 79 -11.08 -8.28 10.56
C LYS A 79 -10.88 -6.81 10.17
N CYS A 80 -9.67 -6.28 10.30
CA CYS A 80 -9.42 -4.88 9.95
C CYS A 80 -9.57 -4.58 8.44
N LEU A 81 -8.99 -5.42 7.57
CA LEU A 81 -8.94 -5.15 6.13
C LEU A 81 -10.21 -5.58 5.39
N PHE A 82 -10.92 -6.60 5.88
CA PHE A 82 -11.99 -7.25 5.12
C PHE A 82 -13.38 -7.20 5.76
N ASP A 83 -13.51 -6.79 7.04
CA ASP A 83 -14.82 -6.68 7.73
C ASP A 83 -15.29 -5.23 7.94
N LYS A 84 -14.64 -4.22 7.35
CA LYS A 84 -15.25 -2.88 7.25
C LYS A 84 -16.43 -2.95 6.29
N LYS A 85 -17.61 -3.28 6.82
CA LYS A 85 -18.89 -3.04 6.14
C LYS A 85 -19.00 -1.54 5.90
N GLU A 86 -19.14 -1.17 4.63
CA GLU A 86 -19.54 0.18 4.20
C GLU A 86 -20.92 0.56 4.76
#